data_AF-A0A7S2M6K3-F1
#
_entry.id   AF-A0A7S2M6K3-F1
#
_cell.length_a   1.000
_cell.length_b   1.000
_cell.length_c   1.000
_cell.angle_alpha   90.00
_cell.angle_beta   90.00
_cell.angle_gamma   90.00
#
_symmetry.space_group_name_H-M   'P 1'
#
loop_
_entity.id
_entity.type
_entity.pdbx_description
1 polymer ?
#
loop_
_entity_poly.entity_id
_entity_poly.type
_entity_poly.pdbx_seq_one_letter_code
_entity_poly.pdbx_strand_id
1 'polypeptide(L)'
;EPTLGSAPVHKALKSFFDGTRNYRRLMRTVAGVVLEDRFRLESVVSYTGQTVKALGTDLLSGDRVLIKFSTPDRKGGPSLAAEAAVMFALQDVPAVPDVHHFLGAFTSLPFYVMELLQGT
;
A
#
# COMPACT_ATOMS: atom_id res chain seq x y z
N GLU A 1 4.61 25.76 5.49
CA GLU A 1 5.50 24.66 5.89
C GLU A 1 5.26 23.49 4.93
N PRO A 2 6.28 22.89 4.29
CA PRO A 2 6.03 21.92 3.23
C PRO A 2 5.80 20.53 3.83
N THR A 3 4.65 19.94 3.50
CA THR A 3 4.28 18.55 3.78
C THR A 3 5.18 17.59 2.98
N LEU A 4 6.09 16.92 3.67
CA LEU A 4 6.98 15.87 3.16
C LEU A 4 6.25 14.52 3.10
N GLY A 5 5.14 14.41 2.35
CA GLY A 5 4.26 13.23 2.42
C GLY A 5 4.34 12.21 1.28
N SER A 6 4.41 12.64 0.01
CA SER A 6 4.07 11.74 -1.11
C SER A 6 5.10 11.72 -2.24
N ALA A 7 5.70 12.87 -2.57
CA ALA A 7 6.68 12.99 -3.65
C ALA A 7 8.02 12.24 -3.42
N PRO A 8 8.61 12.24 -2.20
CA PRO A 8 9.84 11.50 -1.93
C PRO A 8 9.62 9.99 -1.98
N VAL A 9 8.49 9.53 -1.44
CA VAL A 9 8.08 8.12 -1.45
C VAL A 9 7.80 7.67 -2.88
N HIS A 10 7.07 8.46 -3.67
CA HIS A 10 6.84 8.19 -5.08
C HIS A 10 8.16 8.14 -5.88
N LYS A 11 9.08 9.09 -5.68
CA LYS A 11 10.38 9.11 -6.37
C LYS A 11 11.27 7.94 -5.96
N ALA A 12 11.29 7.60 -4.67
CA ALA A 12 11.97 6.42 -4.16
C ALA A 12 11.38 5.17 -4.86
N LEU A 13 10.08 4.93 -4.70
CA LEU A 13 9.38 3.79 -5.29
C LEU A 13 9.61 3.70 -6.81
N LYS A 14 9.44 4.79 -7.55
CA LYS A 14 9.64 4.86 -9.01
C LYS A 14 11.07 4.49 -9.42
N SER A 15 12.07 5.09 -8.77
CA SER A 15 13.49 4.75 -8.96
C SER A 15 13.80 3.27 -8.71
N PHE A 16 12.99 2.58 -7.89
CA PHE A 16 13.19 1.17 -7.57
C PHE A 16 12.44 0.22 -8.51
N PHE A 17 11.26 0.61 -9.00
CA PHE A 17 10.45 -0.22 -9.90
C PHE A 17 10.99 -0.25 -11.35
N ASP A 18 11.69 0.79 -11.79
CA ASP A 18 12.41 0.79 -13.08
C ASP A 18 13.54 -0.27 -13.15
N GLY A 19 13.95 -0.86 -12.01
CA GLY A 19 15.11 -1.77 -11.90
C GLY A 19 14.78 -3.22 -11.50
N THR A 20 13.63 -3.78 -11.91
CA THR A 20 13.07 -5.09 -11.49
C THR A 20 13.93 -6.33 -11.72
N ARG A 21 15.03 -6.47 -10.96
CA ARG A 21 15.74 -7.74 -10.70
C ARG A 21 16.07 -7.99 -9.22
N ASN A 22 15.76 -7.08 -8.29
CA ASN A 22 16.18 -7.24 -6.89
C ASN A 22 15.06 -7.01 -5.88
N TYR A 23 14.13 -7.96 -5.79
CA TYR A 23 13.13 -8.07 -4.72
C TYR A 23 13.72 -7.90 -3.30
N ARG A 24 14.93 -8.43 -3.05
CA ARG A 24 15.64 -8.25 -1.78
C ARG A 24 16.00 -6.78 -1.46
N ARG A 25 16.24 -5.96 -2.49
CA ARG A 25 16.53 -4.54 -2.32
C ARG A 25 15.24 -3.77 -2.03
N LEU A 26 14.13 -4.15 -2.68
CA LEU A 26 12.80 -3.63 -2.38
C LEU A 26 12.47 -3.85 -0.90
N MET A 27 12.57 -5.09 -0.39
CA MET A 27 12.31 -5.43 1.01
C MET A 27 13.03 -4.54 2.03
N ARG A 28 14.32 -4.25 1.80
CA ARG A 28 15.12 -3.43 2.73
C ARG A 28 14.79 -1.95 2.69
N THR A 29 14.16 -1.47 1.62
CA THR A 29 14.06 -0.03 1.36
C THR A 29 12.68 0.53 1.72
N VAL A 30 11.62 -0.29 1.64
CA VAL A 30 10.29 0.14 2.09
C VAL A 30 10.10 0.02 3.59
N ALA A 31 10.88 -0.80 4.29
CA ALA A 31 10.81 -0.90 5.74
C ALA A 31 11.08 0.47 6.39
N GLY A 32 10.15 0.93 7.22
CA GLY A 32 10.22 2.21 7.92
C GLY A 32 9.63 3.41 7.15
N VAL A 33 9.26 3.26 5.89
CA VAL A 33 8.53 4.31 5.15
C VAL A 33 7.17 4.52 5.79
N VAL A 34 6.79 5.77 6.04
CA VAL A 34 5.48 6.14 6.56
C VAL A 34 4.65 6.78 5.44
N LEU A 35 3.45 6.27 5.22
CA LEU A 35 2.47 6.80 4.27
C LEU A 35 1.45 7.66 5.01
N GLU A 36 1.14 8.85 4.48
CA GLU A 36 0.15 9.78 5.04
C GLU A 36 0.34 10.03 6.55
N ASP A 37 1.60 10.07 7.01
CA ASP A 37 2.00 10.23 8.42
C ASP A 37 1.37 9.19 9.40
N ARG A 38 0.78 8.11 8.87
CA ARG A 38 -0.01 7.15 9.64
C ARG A 38 0.40 5.71 9.43
N PHE A 39 0.71 5.28 8.21
CA PHE A 39 0.92 3.85 7.94
C PHE A 39 2.39 3.55 7.72
N ARG A 40 3.04 2.94 8.71
CA ARG A 40 4.45 2.56 8.62
C ARG A 40 4.57 1.20 7.95
N LEU A 41 5.28 1.14 6.83
CA LEU A 41 5.58 -0.11 6.13
C LEU A 41 6.62 -0.92 6.93
N GLU A 42 6.34 -2.20 7.13
CA GLU A 42 7.25 -3.15 7.80
C GLU A 42 8.00 -4.00 6.78
N SER A 43 7.28 -4.60 5.83
CA SER A 43 7.86 -5.54 4.85
C SER A 43 6.94 -5.74 3.64
N VAL A 44 7.48 -6.15 2.49
CA VAL A 44 6.67 -6.52 1.31
C VAL A 44 6.26 -7.99 1.40
N VAL A 45 4.95 -8.24 1.37
CA VAL A 45 4.38 -9.60 1.32
C VAL A 45 4.39 -10.14 -0.09
N SER A 46 3.97 -9.31 -1.05
CA SER A 46 3.88 -9.73 -2.45
C SER A 46 4.10 -8.57 -3.39
N TYR A 47 4.64 -8.88 -4.56
CA TYR A 47 4.85 -7.94 -5.64
C TYR A 47 4.34 -8.54 -6.94
N THR A 48 3.53 -7.78 -7.66
CA THR A 48 3.12 -8.05 -9.04
C THR A 48 3.56 -6.88 -9.90
N GLY A 49 3.56 -7.04 -11.23
CA GLY A 49 3.94 -5.95 -12.13
C GLY A 49 3.02 -4.72 -12.09
N GLN A 50 1.96 -4.71 -11.27
CA GLN A 50 0.99 -3.61 -11.15
C GLN A 50 0.75 -3.17 -9.71
N THR A 51 0.91 -4.07 -8.73
CA THR A 51 0.58 -3.80 -7.32
C THR A 51 1.60 -4.43 -6.38
N VAL A 52 1.78 -3.77 -5.25
CA VAL A 52 2.60 -4.24 -4.12
C VAL A 52 1.68 -4.41 -2.93
N LYS A 53 1.84 -5.51 -2.20
CA LYS A 53 1.21 -5.70 -0.88
C LYS A 53 2.30 -5.70 0.18
N ALA A 54 2.13 -4.92 1.22
CA ALA A 54 3.07 -4.79 2.31
C ALA A 54 2.37 -4.97 3.66
N LEU A 55 3.06 -5.58 4.61
CA LEU A 55 2.68 -5.48 6.03
C LEU A 55 3.06 -4.08 6.50
N GLY A 56 2.22 -3.52 7.35
CA GLY A 56 2.50 -2.28 8.03
C GLY A 56 1.88 -2.21 9.41
N THR A 57 2.19 -1.13 10.10
CA THR A 57 1.55 -0.73 11.34
C THR A 57 0.75 0.55 11.10
N ASP A 58 -0.50 0.57 11.53
CA ASP A 58 -1.24 1.82 11.69
C ASP A 58 -0.71 2.51 12.96
N LEU A 59 -0.05 3.65 12.81
CA LEU A 59 0.57 4.37 13.92
C LEU A 59 -0.46 5.07 14.82
N LEU A 60 -1.69 5.22 14.35
CA LEU A 60 -2.76 5.79 15.16
C LEU A 60 -3.32 4.76 16.14
N SER A 61 -3.61 3.54 15.69
CA SER A 61 -4.21 2.49 16.53
C SER A 61 -3.21 1.50 17.13
N GLY A 62 -2.03 1.37 16.51
CA GLY A 62 -1.03 0.35 16.84
C GLY A 62 -1.27 -1.00 16.14
N ASP A 63 -2.33 -1.13 15.34
CA ASP A 63 -2.70 -2.39 14.70
C ASP A 63 -1.78 -2.75 13.53
N ARG A 64 -1.61 -4.05 13.32
CA ARG A 64 -0.95 -4.57 12.11
C ARG A 64 -1.96 -4.63 10.98
N VAL A 65 -1.58 -4.09 9.83
CA VAL A 65 -2.45 -3.93 8.66
C VAL A 65 -1.78 -4.44 7.40
N LEU A 66 -2.60 -4.76 6.40
CA LEU A 66 -2.13 -5.04 5.05
C LEU A 66 -2.35 -3.79 4.18
N ILE A 67 -1.29 -3.32 3.54
CA ILE A 67 -1.30 -2.11 2.71
C ILE A 67 -1.07 -2.53 1.27
N LYS A 68 -2.01 -2.21 0.38
CA LYS A 68 -1.89 -2.49 -1.06
C LYS A 68 -1.79 -1.19 -1.83
N PHE A 69 -0.76 -1.05 -2.66
CA PHE A 69 -0.54 0.13 -3.48
C PHE A 69 -0.15 -0.21 -4.92
N SER A 70 -0.49 0.67 -5.85
CA SER A 70 -0.12 0.48 -7.26
C SER A 70 1.32 0.92 -7.52
N THR A 71 1.99 0.26 -8.46
CA THR A 71 3.29 0.72 -8.95
C THR A 71 3.13 2.06 -9.71
N PRO A 72 4.02 3.05 -9.51
CA PRO A 72 3.96 4.37 -10.13
C PRO A 72 3.84 4.37 -11.66
N ASP A 73 4.41 3.36 -12.31
CA ASP A 73 4.68 3.36 -13.76
C ASP A 73 3.52 2.79 -14.57
N ARG A 74 2.45 2.34 -13.89
CA ARG A 74 1.34 1.63 -14.53
C ARG A 74 0.02 2.29 -14.16
N LYS A 75 -0.96 2.16 -15.07
CA LYS A 75 -2.38 2.54 -14.88
C LYS A 75 -3.11 1.68 -13.83
N GLY A 76 -2.42 1.28 -12.76
CA GLY A 76 -2.94 0.42 -11.70
C GLY A 76 -3.91 1.15 -10.75
N GLY A 77 -3.84 2.48 -10.68
CA GLY A 77 -4.70 3.30 -9.82
C GLY A 77 -6.20 3.04 -10.00
N PRO A 78 -6.75 3.13 -11.23
CA PRO A 78 -8.16 2.81 -11.48
C PRO A 78 -8.57 1.38 -11.09
N SER A 79 -7.71 0.39 -11.37
CA SER A 79 -7.98 -1.01 -10.99
C SER A 79 -7.97 -1.19 -9.47
N LEU A 80 -7.05 -0.52 -8.78
CA LEU A 80 -6.95 -0.56 -7.32
C LEU A 80 -8.16 0.13 -6.67
N ALA A 81 -8.63 1.24 -7.26
CA ALA A 81 -9.82 1.94 -6.80
C ALA A 81 -11.08 1.10 -6.99
N ALA A 82 -11.21 0.42 -8.13
CA ALA A 82 -12.33 -0.50 -8.37
C ALA A 82 -12.32 -1.66 -7.36
N GLU A 83 -11.15 -2.23 -7.07
CA GLU A 83 -11.00 -3.27 -6.04
C GLU A 83 -11.39 -2.75 -4.66
N ALA A 84 -10.87 -1.59 -4.23
CA ALA A 84 -11.24 -0.99 -2.95
C ALA A 84 -12.76 -0.74 -2.85
N ALA A 85 -13.40 -0.27 -3.93
CA ALA A 85 -14.84 -0.06 -3.97
C ALA A 85 -15.64 -1.36 -3.80
N VAL A 86 -15.20 -2.47 -4.43
CA VAL A 86 -15.81 -3.79 -4.24
C VAL A 86 -15.64 -4.25 -2.80
N MET A 87 -14.46 -4.08 -2.21
CA MET A 87 -14.22 -4.44 -0.81
C MET A 87 -15.11 -3.66 0.16
N PHE A 88 -15.26 -2.35 -0.04
CA PHE A 88 -16.19 -1.53 0.75
C PHE A 88 -17.64 -2.00 0.62
N ALA A 89 -18.06 -2.39 -0.58
CA ALA A 89 -19.41 -2.92 -0.80
C ALA A 89 -19.65 -4.27 -0.10
N LEU A 90 -18.58 -4.95 0.33
CA LEU A 90 -18.61 -6.27 0.95
C LEU A 90 -18.20 -6.27 2.43
N GLN A 91 -18.04 -5.09 3.06
CA GLN A 91 -17.52 -4.97 4.44
C GLN A 91 -18.30 -5.78 5.49
N ASP A 92 -19.61 -5.98 5.29
CA ASP A 92 -20.46 -6.72 6.23
C ASP A 92 -20.42 -8.24 6.02
N VAL A 93 -19.63 -8.73 5.06
CA VAL A 93 -19.49 -10.16 4.77
C VAL A 93 -18.39 -10.74 5.67
N PRO A 94 -18.68 -11.70 6.58
CA PRO A 94 -17.72 -12.16 7.60
C PRO A 94 -16.37 -12.68 7.10
N ALA A 95 -16.28 -13.09 5.82
CA ALA A 95 -15.04 -13.60 5.23
C ALA A 95 -14.24 -12.53 4.46
N VAL A 96 -14.74 -11.29 4.40
CA VAL A 96 -14.12 -10.19 3.67
C VAL A 96 -13.44 -9.25 4.67
N PRO A 97 -12.13 -8.98 4.51
CA PRO A 97 -11.43 -8.09 5.42
C PRO A 97 -11.89 -6.64 5.27
N ASP A 98 -11.98 -5.94 6.40
CA ASP A 98 -12.35 -4.53 6.43
C ASP A 98 -11.30 -3.65 5.75
N VAL A 99 -11.75 -2.65 4.99
CA VAL A 99 -10.88 -1.61 4.43
C VAL A 99 -10.96 -0.37 5.31
N HIS A 100 -9.86 -0.05 5.98
CA HIS A 100 -9.81 1.03 6.98
C HIS A 100 -9.50 2.39 6.34
N HIS A 101 -8.86 2.38 5.17
CA HIS A 101 -8.40 3.60 4.52
C HIS A 101 -8.21 3.38 3.02
N PHE A 102 -8.53 4.40 2.22
CA PHE A 102 -8.22 4.45 0.79
C PHE A 102 -7.73 5.85 0.41
N LEU A 103 -6.55 5.91 -0.17
CA LEU A 103 -6.01 7.10 -0.81
C LEU A 103 -6.21 7.00 -2.34
N GLY A 104 -6.96 7.98 -2.86
CA GLY A 104 -7.64 7.95 -4.16
C GLY A 104 -6.80 7.59 -5.40
N ALA A 105 -7.51 7.18 -6.46
CA ALA A 105 -7.00 6.65 -7.72
C ALA A 105 -6.04 7.58 -8.50
N PHE A 106 -6.10 8.89 -8.21
CA PHE A 106 -5.38 9.95 -8.94
C PHE A 106 -4.23 10.55 -8.14
N THR A 107 -3.90 9.96 -6.98
CA THR A 107 -2.71 10.35 -6.24
C THR A 107 -1.45 9.81 -6.91
N SER A 108 -0.28 10.32 -6.52
CA SER A 108 1.00 9.79 -7.00
C SER A 108 1.24 8.35 -6.55
N LEU A 109 0.60 7.91 -5.48
CA LEU A 109 0.69 6.55 -4.97
C LEU A 109 -0.68 6.10 -4.44
N PRO A 110 -1.59 5.65 -5.32
CA PRO A 110 -2.86 5.10 -4.88
C PRO A 110 -2.63 3.88 -3.99
N PHE A 111 -3.27 3.87 -2.82
CA PHE A 111 -3.18 2.77 -1.88
C PHE A 111 -4.45 2.60 -1.06
N TYR A 112 -4.72 1.40 -0.59
CA TYR A 112 -5.67 1.16 0.49
C TYR A 112 -5.07 0.28 1.57
N VAL A 113 -5.64 0.38 2.76
CA VAL A 113 -5.25 -0.33 3.98
C VAL A 113 -6.41 -1.20 4.41
N MET A 114 -6.13 -2.46 4.70
CA MET A 114 -7.13 -3.43 5.12
C MET A 114 -6.65 -4.24 6.32
N GLU A 115 -7.60 -4.90 6.97
CA GLU A 115 -7.35 -5.89 8.02
C GLU A 115 -6.31 -6.93 7.57
N LEU A 116 -5.40 -7.28 8.49
CA LEU A 116 -4.46 -8.37 8.27
C LEU A 116 -5.08 -9.71 8.68
N LEU A 117 -5.49 -10.50 7.69
CA LEU A 117 -5.93 -11.87 7.93
C LEU A 117 -4.74 -12.79 8.23
N GLN A 118 -4.69 -13.33 9.45
CA GLN A 118 -3.70 -14.35 9.84
C GLN A 118 -4.41 -15.70 9.83
N GLY A 119 -3.99 -16.59 8.93
CA GLY A 119 -4.46 -17.98 8.96
C GLY A 119 -4.01 -18.64 10.26
N THR A 120 -4.94 -19.29 10.96
CA THR A 120 -4.66 -20.19 12.08
C THR A 120 -4.19 -21.55 11.60
#